data_AF-A0AAD5I7D2-F1
#
_entry.id   AF-A0AAD5I7D2-F1
#
_cell.length_a   1.000
_cell.length_b   1.000
_cell.length_c   1.000
_cell.angle_alpha   90.00
_cell.angle_beta   90.00
_cell.angle_gamma   90.00
#
_symmetry.space_group_name_H-M   'P 1'
#
loop_
_entity.id
_entity.type
_entity.pdbx_description
1 polymer ?
#
loop_
_entity_poly.entity_id
_entity_poly.type
_entity_poly.pdbx_seq_one_letter_code
_entity_poly.pdbx_strand_id
1 'polypeptide(L)'
;MKQYKLRFLLRETNKAFCGFIDQSKYCQYERVFQDKGLDDRDDISRNDVLFHEASSTIVETNEETSLNEVLRISDEKTSMCLDNEDSSIGVVTGNWGCGAFGGDPELKSIIQWLAASQALRPFISYYKFGIKESQYLDQVTQWILLHKWTVGELWNIMVEYSSQRLKGETKLGFFTWLLPSLTSHETRKSDSPNTP
;
A
#
# COMPACT_ATOMS: atom_id res chain seq x y z
N MET A 1 -8.72 7.66 -19.73
CA MET A 1 -9.58 8.37 -18.74
C MET A 1 -10.25 7.48 -17.70
N LYS A 2 -10.72 6.25 -18.01
CA LYS A 2 -11.45 5.42 -17.03
C LYS A 2 -10.66 5.12 -15.73
N GLN A 3 -9.33 4.98 -15.81
CA GLN A 3 -8.48 4.61 -14.66
C GLN A 3 -8.54 5.59 -13.47
N TYR A 4 -8.85 6.87 -13.71
CA TYR A 4 -8.95 7.88 -12.65
C TYR A 4 -10.28 7.82 -11.88
N LYS A 5 -11.24 6.96 -12.27
CA LYS A 5 -12.48 6.83 -11.49
C LYS A 5 -12.18 6.16 -10.15
N LEU A 6 -12.79 6.69 -9.09
CA LEU A 6 -12.65 6.19 -7.72
C LEU A 6 -12.74 4.66 -7.60
N ARG A 7 -13.71 4.04 -8.28
CA ARG A 7 -13.88 2.57 -8.29
C ARG A 7 -12.65 1.80 -8.80
N PHE A 8 -11.90 2.36 -9.76
CA PHE A 8 -10.69 1.72 -10.28
C PHE A 8 -9.49 2.00 -9.39
N LEU A 9 -9.40 3.20 -8.78
CA LEU A 9 -8.40 3.47 -7.74
C LEU A 9 -8.55 2.45 -6.60
N LEU A 10 -9.77 2.31 -6.06
CA LEU A 10 -10.09 1.35 -5.00
C LEU A 10 -9.78 -0.08 -5.42
N ARG A 11 -10.18 -0.49 -6.64
CA ARG A 11 -9.87 -1.83 -7.17
C ARG A 11 -8.37 -2.11 -7.13
N GLU A 12 -7.57 -1.22 -7.68
CA GLU A 12 -6.13 -1.45 -7.82
C GLU A 12 -5.39 -1.32 -6.49
N THR A 13 -5.81 -0.41 -5.61
CA THR A 13 -5.27 -0.29 -4.24
C THR A 13 -5.58 -1.54 -3.43
N ASN A 14 -6.82 -2.03 -3.44
CA ASN A 14 -7.17 -3.26 -2.73
C ASN A 14 -6.44 -4.46 -3.30
N LYS A 15 -6.32 -4.55 -4.63
CA LYS A 15 -5.59 -5.63 -5.29
C LYS A 15 -4.10 -5.64 -4.90
N ALA A 16 -3.46 -4.47 -4.87
CA ALA A 16 -2.08 -4.35 -4.42
C ALA A 16 -1.96 -4.71 -2.93
N PHE A 17 -2.84 -4.17 -2.09
CA PHE A 17 -2.83 -4.42 -0.64
C PHE A 17 -2.98 -5.91 -0.32
N CYS A 18 -3.96 -6.60 -0.90
CA CYS A 18 -4.15 -8.04 -0.72
C CYS A 18 -2.95 -8.86 -1.23
N GLY A 19 -2.18 -8.35 -2.20
CA GLY A 19 -0.95 -9.00 -2.65
C GLY A 19 0.27 -8.70 -1.78
N PHE A 20 0.26 -7.60 -1.02
CA PHE A 20 1.37 -7.18 -0.17
C PHE A 20 1.19 -7.53 1.31
N ILE A 21 -0.05 -7.83 1.72
CA ILE A 21 -0.34 -8.26 3.09
C ILE A 21 0.35 -9.57 3.38
N ASP A 22 1.06 -9.60 4.50
CA ASP A 22 1.73 -10.78 5.03
C ASP A 22 1.12 -11.07 6.40
N GLN A 23 0.15 -11.98 6.43
CA GLN A 23 -0.65 -12.28 7.63
C GLN A 23 0.23 -12.74 8.80
N SER A 24 1.33 -13.44 8.52
CA SER A 24 2.25 -13.96 9.54
C SER A 24 2.97 -12.85 10.31
N LYS A 25 3.25 -11.72 9.63
CA LYS A 25 3.95 -10.56 10.22
C LYS A 25 3.04 -9.38 10.52
N TYR A 26 1.83 -9.32 9.98
CA TYR A 26 0.88 -8.23 10.27
C TYR A 26 0.62 -8.09 11.77
N CYS A 27 0.37 -9.20 12.47
CA CYS A 27 0.20 -9.22 13.92
C CYS A 27 1.45 -8.80 14.70
N GLN A 28 2.64 -8.99 14.13
CA GLN A 28 3.90 -8.54 14.75
C GLN A 28 4.09 -7.04 14.58
N TYR A 29 3.85 -6.51 13.38
CA TYR A 29 3.95 -5.07 13.13
C TYR A 29 2.87 -4.28 13.89
N GLU A 30 1.63 -4.76 13.97
CA GLU A 30 0.58 -4.12 14.79
C GLU A 30 1.01 -3.95 16.25
N ARG A 31 1.62 -4.98 16.85
CA ARG A 31 2.14 -4.89 18.23
C ARG A 31 3.21 -3.81 18.38
N VAL A 32 4.12 -3.67 17.41
CA VAL A 32 5.18 -2.65 17.45
C VAL A 32 4.61 -1.22 17.35
N PHE A 33 3.48 -1.02 16.69
CA PHE A 33 2.80 0.28 16.63
C PHE A 33 1.96 0.57 17.88
N GLN A 34 1.36 -0.46 18.49
CA GLN A 34 0.62 -0.31 19.76
C GLN A 34 1.57 -0.03 20.93
N ASP A 35 2.74 -0.67 20.95
CA ASP A 35 3.74 -0.53 22.02
C ASP A 35 4.44 0.85 22.02
N LYS A 36 4.46 1.54 20.86
CA LYS A 36 4.94 2.93 20.75
C LYS A 36 3.87 3.99 21.03
N GLY A 37 2.63 3.58 21.34
CA GLY A 37 1.46 4.46 21.42
C GLY A 37 0.74 4.50 22.77
N LEU A 38 1.18 3.78 23.80
CA LEU A 38 0.46 3.69 25.07
C LEU A 38 1.39 3.90 26.28
N ASP A 39 1.67 5.17 26.59
CA ASP A 39 1.97 5.61 27.97
C ASP A 39 0.76 6.32 28.61
N ASP A 40 -0.44 6.13 28.07
CA ASP A 40 -1.67 6.61 28.70
C ASP A 40 -2.71 5.48 28.77
N ARG A 41 -3.13 5.20 29.99
CA ARG A 41 -4.15 4.21 30.35
C ARG A 41 -5.51 4.62 29.79
N ASP A 42 -6.26 3.66 29.25
CA ASP A 42 -7.48 3.19 29.91
C ASP A 42 -8.04 1.93 29.23
N ASP A 43 -8.44 1.02 30.12
CA ASP A 43 -9.14 -0.24 29.92
C ASP A 43 -10.42 -0.05 29.08
N ILE A 44 -10.58 -0.84 28.00
CA ILE A 44 -11.87 -1.39 27.53
C ILE A 44 -11.60 -2.46 26.46
N SER A 45 -11.83 -3.70 26.88
CA SER A 45 -12.17 -4.90 26.10
C SER A 45 -12.70 -4.65 24.68
N ARG A 46 -12.01 -5.16 23.66
CA ARG A 46 -12.63 -5.52 22.36
C ARG A 46 -12.06 -6.80 21.76
N ASN A 47 -12.83 -7.87 21.98
CA ASN A 47 -13.06 -9.04 21.14
C ASN A 47 -12.09 -9.29 19.97
N ASP A 48 -11.32 -10.35 20.14
CA ASP A 48 -10.56 -11.08 19.13
C ASP A 48 -11.48 -11.49 17.97
N VAL A 49 -11.37 -10.82 16.82
CA VAL A 49 -12.08 -11.19 15.59
C VAL A 49 -11.21 -12.20 14.86
N LEU A 50 -11.38 -13.46 15.25
CA LEU A 50 -10.78 -14.62 14.59
C LEU A 50 -11.38 -14.78 13.19
N PHE A 51 -10.67 -14.32 12.15
CA PHE A 51 -11.00 -14.64 10.76
C PHE A 51 -10.62 -16.09 10.47
N HIS A 52 -11.54 -17.02 10.72
CA HIS A 52 -11.49 -18.35 10.14
C HIS A 52 -12.07 -18.29 8.72
N GLU A 53 -11.23 -18.49 7.70
CA GLU A 53 -11.70 -18.87 6.37
C GLU A 53 -11.31 -20.33 6.09
N ALA A 54 -12.34 -21.10 5.74
CA ALA A 54 -12.34 -22.54 5.69
C ALA A 54 -11.60 -23.09 4.46
N SER A 55 -10.75 -24.09 4.67
CA SER A 55 -10.36 -25.03 3.61
C SER A 55 -11.41 -26.14 3.53
N SER A 56 -12.04 -26.24 2.36
CA SER A 56 -12.90 -27.36 1.98
C SER A 56 -12.04 -28.51 1.44
N THR A 57 -12.14 -29.71 2.01
CA THR A 57 -12.59 -30.95 1.32
C THR A 57 -12.58 -32.19 2.25
N ILE A 58 -13.79 -32.78 2.46
CA ILE A 58 -14.20 -34.22 2.47
C ILE A 58 -13.37 -35.19 3.37
N VAL A 59 -13.93 -35.90 4.36
CA VAL A 59 -14.76 -37.14 4.28
C VAL A 59 -15.53 -37.35 5.60
N GLU A 60 -16.79 -37.81 5.52
CA GLU A 60 -17.57 -38.32 6.66
C GLU A 60 -17.04 -39.68 7.18
N THR A 61 -16.87 -39.83 8.50
CA THR A 61 -17.17 -41.10 9.20
C THR A 61 -17.40 -40.84 10.68
N ASN A 62 -18.33 -41.62 11.25
CA ASN A 62 -18.95 -41.47 12.56
C ASN A 62 -18.03 -41.91 13.70
N GLU A 63 -18.07 -41.21 14.84
CA GLU A 63 -18.37 -41.75 16.18
C GLU A 63 -18.03 -40.71 17.28
N GLU A 64 -19.04 -40.41 18.11
CA GLU A 64 -18.93 -39.63 19.33
C GLU A 64 -18.06 -40.37 20.36
N THR A 65 -16.89 -39.84 20.74
CA THR A 65 -16.42 -39.92 22.14
C THR A 65 -15.32 -38.88 22.46
N SER A 66 -15.53 -38.15 23.57
CA SER A 66 -14.52 -37.43 24.39
C SER A 66 -13.97 -36.08 23.91
N LEU A 67 -14.74 -35.01 24.19
CA LEU A 67 -14.40 -33.59 23.95
C LEU A 67 -13.37 -32.97 24.92
N ASN A 68 -12.73 -33.73 25.81
CA ASN A 68 -11.95 -33.15 26.91
C ASN A 68 -10.44 -33.43 26.87
N GLU A 69 -9.92 -34.09 25.83
CA GLU A 69 -8.49 -34.47 25.76
C GLU A 69 -7.66 -33.64 24.75
N VAL A 70 -8.32 -32.85 23.88
CA VAL A 70 -7.62 -32.04 22.85
C VAL A 70 -7.17 -30.67 23.37
N LEU A 71 -7.67 -30.21 24.54
CA LEU A 71 -7.36 -28.89 25.09
C LEU A 71 -5.98 -28.78 25.79
N ARG A 72 -5.15 -29.82 25.77
CA ARG A 72 -3.82 -29.81 26.43
C ARG A 72 -2.63 -30.08 25.52
N ILE A 73 -2.82 -30.26 24.22
CA ILE A 73 -1.72 -30.54 23.27
C ILE A 73 -1.40 -29.30 22.39
N SER A 74 -2.20 -28.24 22.46
CA SER A 74 -2.04 -27.03 21.63
C SER A 74 -1.06 -25.99 22.17
N ASP A 75 -0.55 -26.12 23.39
CA ASP A 75 0.33 -25.11 24.02
C ASP A 75 1.83 -25.36 23.84
N GLU A 76 2.25 -26.48 23.23
CA GLU A 76 3.68 -26.82 23.06
C GLU A 76 4.18 -26.76 21.61
N LYS A 77 3.42 -26.16 20.68
CA LYS A 77 3.94 -25.83 19.33
C LYS A 77 4.09 -24.34 19.06
N THR A 78 4.25 -23.55 20.11
CA THR A 78 5.00 -22.27 20.03
C THR A 78 6.49 -22.59 20.12
N SER A 79 6.96 -23.39 19.16
CA SER A 79 8.38 -23.68 18.98
C SER A 79 9.05 -22.43 18.43
N MET A 80 9.64 -21.68 19.35
CA MET A 80 10.86 -20.90 19.22
C MET A 80 11.38 -20.67 17.79
N CYS A 81 11.33 -19.41 17.37
CA CYS A 81 12.36 -18.80 16.52
C CYS A 81 12.53 -17.34 17.00
N LEU A 82 13.07 -17.18 18.21
CA LEU A 82 13.84 -15.97 18.51
C LEU A 82 15.25 -16.23 17.99
N ASP A 83 15.81 -15.19 17.39
CA ASP A 83 17.17 -15.08 16.84
C ASP A 83 17.41 -15.76 15.49
N ASN A 84 16.93 -15.10 14.42
CA ASN A 84 17.68 -14.99 13.16
C ASN A 84 17.36 -13.61 12.59
N GLU A 85 18.38 -12.86 12.17
CA GLU A 85 18.29 -11.52 11.59
C GLU A 85 16.93 -11.25 10.94
N ASP A 86 16.19 -10.33 11.56
CA ASP A 86 14.82 -10.02 11.22
C ASP A 86 14.77 -9.61 9.75
N SER A 87 14.48 -10.59 8.90
CA SER A 87 14.46 -10.41 7.46
C SER A 87 13.25 -9.53 7.21
N SER A 88 13.49 -8.22 7.20
CA SER A 88 12.48 -7.21 6.94
C SER A 88 12.07 -7.39 5.48
N ILE A 89 10.98 -8.14 5.25
CA ILE A 89 10.55 -8.49 3.90
C ILE A 89 9.85 -7.26 3.30
N GLY A 90 10.55 -6.54 2.42
CA GLY A 90 9.96 -5.46 1.63
C GLY A 90 9.20 -5.96 0.40
N VAL A 91 8.75 -5.00 -0.41
CA VAL A 91 8.09 -5.26 -1.70
C VAL A 91 9.03 -4.90 -2.83
N VAL A 92 9.30 -5.82 -3.75
CA VAL A 92 10.03 -5.52 -4.99
C VAL A 92 9.04 -5.52 -6.16
N THR A 93 8.94 -4.41 -6.88
CA THR A 93 7.94 -4.22 -7.94
C THR A 93 8.43 -3.27 -9.04
N GLY A 94 7.53 -2.84 -9.94
CA GLY A 94 7.80 -1.84 -10.97
C GLY A 94 6.50 -1.34 -11.60
N ASN A 95 6.53 -1.12 -12.92
CA ASN A 95 5.44 -0.56 -13.73
C ASN A 95 4.25 -1.53 -13.92
N TRP A 96 3.66 -1.97 -12.80
CA TRP A 96 2.60 -2.96 -12.74
C TRP A 96 1.32 -2.47 -13.44
N GLY A 97 1.00 -3.13 -14.56
CA GLY A 97 -0.17 -2.80 -15.36
C GLY A 97 0.00 -1.61 -16.30
N CYS A 98 1.22 -1.10 -16.49
CA CYS A 98 1.46 0.09 -17.32
C CYS A 98 1.91 -0.20 -18.76
N GLY A 99 2.21 -1.47 -19.08
CA GLY A 99 2.55 -1.91 -20.44
C GLY A 99 1.30 -2.18 -21.30
N ALA A 100 1.08 -3.45 -21.67
CA ALA A 100 -0.08 -3.86 -22.48
C ALA A 100 -1.45 -3.44 -21.91
N PHE A 101 -1.55 -3.24 -20.60
CA PHE A 101 -2.77 -2.80 -19.93
C PHE A 101 -2.95 -1.27 -19.88
N GLY A 102 -1.95 -0.49 -20.31
CA GLY A 102 -2.05 0.96 -20.51
C GLY A 102 -2.33 1.78 -19.25
N GLY A 103 -1.97 1.27 -18.07
CA GLY A 103 -2.07 2.01 -16.82
C GLY A 103 -1.10 3.19 -16.76
N ASP A 104 -1.51 4.24 -16.07
CA ASP A 104 -0.68 5.41 -15.77
C ASP A 104 0.43 5.03 -14.77
N PRO A 105 1.72 5.08 -15.16
CA PRO A 105 2.81 4.65 -14.30
C PRO A 105 2.98 5.50 -13.04
N GLU A 106 2.69 6.80 -13.10
CA GLU A 106 2.82 7.68 -11.94
C GLU A 106 1.74 7.38 -10.91
N LEU A 107 0.51 7.20 -11.36
CA LEU A 107 -0.60 6.83 -10.48
C LEU A 107 -0.39 5.42 -9.89
N LYS A 108 0.11 4.48 -10.70
CA LYS A 108 0.35 3.10 -10.30
C LYS A 108 1.47 2.95 -9.28
N SER A 109 2.52 3.75 -9.34
CA SER A 109 3.57 3.71 -8.31
C SER A 109 3.04 4.18 -6.96
N ILE A 110 2.18 5.20 -6.94
CA ILE A 110 1.58 5.73 -5.70
C ILE A 110 0.56 4.75 -5.11
N ILE A 111 -0.26 4.11 -5.94
CA ILE A 111 -1.15 3.02 -5.52
C ILE A 111 -0.37 1.91 -4.82
N GLN A 112 0.75 1.48 -5.40
CA GLN A 112 1.59 0.45 -4.82
C GLN A 112 2.25 0.89 -3.52
N TRP A 113 2.69 2.15 -3.44
CA TRP A 113 3.25 2.70 -2.21
C TRP A 113 2.18 2.76 -1.10
N LEU A 114 1.00 3.30 -1.37
CA LEU A 114 -0.13 3.30 -0.42
C LEU A 114 -0.43 1.89 0.11
N ALA A 115 -0.50 0.91 -0.79
CA ALA A 115 -0.75 -0.48 -0.42
C ALA A 115 0.37 -1.07 0.44
N ALA A 116 1.64 -0.84 0.09
CA ALA A 116 2.78 -1.35 0.85
C ALA A 116 2.86 -0.72 2.25
N SER A 117 2.59 0.59 2.34
CA SER A 117 2.53 1.30 3.63
C SER A 117 1.37 0.81 4.50
N GLN A 118 0.19 0.60 3.92
CA GLN A 118 -0.97 0.05 4.65
C GLN A 118 -0.74 -1.40 5.11
N ALA A 119 0.01 -2.18 4.32
CA ALA A 119 0.42 -3.54 4.66
C ALA A 119 1.63 -3.61 5.61
N LEU A 120 2.07 -2.46 6.15
CA LEU A 120 3.18 -2.34 7.09
C LEU A 120 4.50 -2.94 6.55
N ARG A 121 4.72 -2.86 5.23
CA ARG A 121 5.96 -3.32 4.62
C ARG A 121 7.09 -2.31 4.88
N PRO A 122 8.27 -2.75 5.33
CA PRO A 122 9.35 -1.87 5.78
C PRO A 122 9.94 -1.03 4.64
N PHE A 123 9.91 -1.53 3.41
CA PHE A 123 10.36 -0.79 2.23
C PHE A 123 9.67 -1.29 0.95
N ILE A 124 9.75 -0.47 -0.09
CA ILE A 124 9.40 -0.82 -1.47
C ILE A 124 10.58 -0.50 -2.40
N SER A 125 11.04 -1.49 -3.15
CA SER A 125 12.06 -1.33 -4.20
C SER A 125 11.36 -1.31 -5.55
N TYR A 126 11.35 -0.15 -6.20
CA TYR A 126 10.63 0.08 -7.46
C TYR A 126 11.59 0.11 -8.64
N TYR A 127 11.42 -0.83 -9.57
CA TYR A 127 12.19 -0.86 -10.81
C TYR A 127 11.47 -0.11 -11.94
N LYS A 128 12.10 0.98 -12.39
CA LYS A 128 11.52 1.97 -13.32
C LYS A 128 11.59 1.55 -14.81
N PHE A 129 12.30 0.46 -15.15
CA PHE A 129 12.52 -0.01 -16.53
C PHE A 129 13.02 1.07 -17.53
N GLY A 130 13.71 2.12 -17.06
CA GLY A 130 14.31 3.16 -17.91
C GLY A 130 13.31 4.12 -18.58
N ILE A 131 12.05 4.16 -18.10
CA ILE A 131 10.99 5.01 -18.66
C ILE A 131 11.13 6.47 -18.14
N LYS A 132 11.03 7.46 -19.04
CA LYS A 132 11.23 8.90 -18.72
C LYS A 132 10.16 9.44 -17.76
N GLU A 133 8.96 8.89 -17.82
CA GLU A 133 7.79 9.23 -17.03
C GLU A 133 8.00 8.91 -15.53
N SER A 134 9.03 8.13 -15.16
CA SER A 134 9.43 7.90 -13.77
C SER A 134 10.55 8.83 -13.28
N GLN A 135 10.93 9.85 -14.06
CA GLN A 135 12.05 10.76 -13.73
C GLN A 135 11.84 11.53 -12.41
N TYR A 136 10.59 11.78 -12.04
CA TYR A 136 10.25 12.54 -10.84
C TYR A 136 9.91 11.66 -9.64
N LEU A 137 9.95 10.33 -9.77
CA LEU A 137 9.58 9.43 -8.68
C LEU A 137 10.42 9.68 -7.41
N ASP A 138 11.72 9.93 -7.58
CA ASP A 138 12.63 10.17 -6.44
C ASP A 138 12.32 11.54 -5.77
N GLN A 139 11.97 12.56 -6.57
CA GLN A 139 11.60 13.89 -6.07
C GLN A 139 10.25 13.88 -5.35
N VAL A 140 9.26 13.19 -5.93
CA VAL A 140 7.95 12.98 -5.30
C VAL A 140 8.09 12.17 -4.03
N THR A 141 8.96 11.15 -4.02
CA THR A 141 9.23 10.36 -2.81
C THR A 141 9.75 11.24 -1.69
N GLN A 142 10.77 12.05 -1.98
CA GLN A 142 11.31 12.99 -1.01
C GLN A 142 10.26 14.01 -0.56
N TRP A 143 9.44 14.52 -1.47
CA TRP A 143 8.37 15.47 -1.15
C TRP A 143 7.34 14.89 -0.18
N ILE A 144 6.84 13.69 -0.45
CA ILE A 144 5.89 12.99 0.41
C ILE A 144 6.50 12.75 1.80
N LEU A 145 7.75 12.28 1.87
CA LEU A 145 8.44 12.04 3.14
C LEU A 145 8.66 13.33 3.94
N LEU A 146 9.01 14.44 3.28
CA LEU A 146 9.18 15.75 3.93
C LEU A 146 7.88 16.26 4.54
N HIS A 147 6.74 16.04 3.87
CA HIS A 147 5.43 16.46 4.37
C HIS A 147 4.86 15.51 5.44
N LYS A 148 5.45 14.33 5.62
CA LYS A 148 5.03 13.30 6.58
C LYS A 148 3.56 12.89 6.39
N TRP A 149 3.10 12.82 5.14
CA TRP A 149 1.72 12.40 4.87
C TRP A 149 1.48 10.96 5.30
N THR A 150 0.37 10.77 5.99
CA THR A 150 -0.22 9.45 6.27
C THR A 150 -0.74 8.80 4.98
N VAL A 151 -1.01 7.50 5.04
CA VAL A 151 -1.65 6.76 3.94
C VAL A 151 -2.97 7.42 3.52
N GLY A 152 -3.78 7.85 4.50
CA GLY A 152 -5.07 8.49 4.24
C GLY A 152 -4.94 9.87 3.57
N GLU A 153 -3.97 10.68 3.98
CA GLU A 153 -3.72 11.99 3.35
C GLU A 153 -3.24 11.84 1.91
N LEU A 154 -2.28 10.94 1.65
CA LEU A 154 -1.79 10.69 0.29
C LEU A 154 -2.89 10.08 -0.59
N TRP A 155 -3.76 9.23 -0.04
CA TRP A 155 -4.96 8.74 -0.73
C TRP A 155 -5.89 9.89 -1.13
N ASN A 156 -6.19 10.82 -0.23
CA ASN A 156 -7.06 11.97 -0.50
C ASN A 156 -6.47 12.86 -1.61
N ILE A 157 -5.16 13.12 -1.57
CA ILE A 157 -4.45 13.87 -2.61
C ILE A 157 -4.56 13.17 -3.98
N MET A 158 -4.40 11.85 -4.01
CA MET A 158 -4.53 11.05 -5.24
C MET A 158 -5.98 11.05 -5.79
N VAL A 159 -6.97 11.00 -4.90
CA VAL A 159 -8.39 11.10 -5.27
C VAL A 159 -8.72 12.48 -5.84
N GLU A 160 -8.20 13.54 -5.23
CA GLU A 160 -8.36 14.92 -5.73
C GLU A 160 -7.76 15.09 -7.12
N TYR A 161 -6.50 14.69 -7.32
CA TYR A 161 -5.89 14.67 -8.65
C TYR A 161 -6.74 13.92 -9.68
N SER A 162 -7.21 12.73 -9.30
CA SER A 162 -7.98 11.88 -10.20
C SER A 162 -9.33 12.51 -10.58
N SER A 163 -9.98 13.21 -9.65
CA SER A 163 -11.17 14.02 -9.89
C SER A 163 -10.89 15.12 -10.91
N GLN A 164 -9.83 15.90 -10.71
CA GLN A 164 -9.42 16.96 -11.65
C GLN A 164 -9.09 16.41 -13.04
N ARG A 165 -8.42 15.26 -13.13
CA ARG A 165 -8.13 14.56 -14.39
C ARG A 165 -9.39 14.11 -15.13
N LEU A 166 -10.40 13.63 -14.41
CA LEU A 166 -11.66 13.20 -15.02
C LEU A 166 -12.50 14.37 -15.53
N LYS A 167 -12.49 15.50 -14.82
CA LYS A 167 -13.17 16.72 -15.21
C LYS A 167 -12.43 17.49 -16.31
N GLY A 168 -11.18 17.13 -16.58
CA GLY A 168 -10.32 17.82 -17.54
C GLY A 168 -9.73 19.13 -17.01
N GLU A 169 -9.80 19.36 -15.70
CA GLU A 169 -9.26 20.55 -15.02
C GLU A 169 -7.72 20.56 -15.02
N THR A 170 -7.08 19.38 -15.10
CA THR A 170 -5.63 19.26 -15.27
C THR A 170 -5.24 18.28 -16.38
N LYS A 171 -4.26 18.67 -17.19
CA LYS A 171 -3.64 17.82 -18.22
C LYS A 171 -2.31 17.22 -17.78
N LEU A 172 -1.79 17.63 -16.63
CA LEU A 172 -0.48 17.21 -16.10
C LEU A 172 -0.49 15.76 -15.59
N GLY A 173 0.68 15.13 -15.60
CA GLY A 173 0.95 13.92 -14.83
C GLY A 173 0.80 14.18 -13.32
N PHE A 174 0.55 13.12 -12.54
CA PHE A 174 0.41 13.21 -11.10
C PHE A 174 1.66 13.82 -10.46
N PHE A 175 2.86 13.43 -10.88
CA PHE A 175 4.10 13.92 -10.27
C PHE A 175 4.31 15.42 -10.49
N THR A 176 4.12 15.90 -11.72
CA THR A 176 4.20 17.33 -12.02
C THR A 176 3.09 18.11 -11.32
N TRP A 177 1.87 17.57 -11.28
CA TRP A 177 0.74 18.20 -10.58
C TRP A 177 0.99 18.33 -9.07
N LEU A 178 1.62 17.32 -8.46
CA LEU A 178 1.90 17.29 -7.03
C LEU A 178 3.04 18.23 -6.62
N LEU A 179 4.03 18.45 -7.49
CA LEU A 179 5.25 19.20 -7.19
C LEU A 179 5.14 20.68 -7.61
N PRO A 180 4.98 21.63 -6.67
CA PRO A 180 4.83 23.06 -6.99
C PRO A 180 6.05 23.68 -7.68
N SER A 181 7.24 23.13 -7.44
CA SER A 181 8.48 23.61 -8.03
C SER A 181 8.53 23.36 -9.55
N LEU A 182 7.94 22.26 -10.03
CA LEU A 182 7.94 21.89 -11.44
C LEU A 182 6.88 22.66 -12.24
N THR A 183 5.72 22.96 -11.64
CA THR A 183 4.65 23.72 -12.30
C THR A 183 5.09 25.15 -12.64
N SER A 184 5.98 25.75 -11.83
CA SER A 184 6.55 27.09 -12.07
C SER A 184 7.58 27.18 -13.21
N HIS A 185 8.12 26.05 -13.67
CA HIS A 185 9.11 25.99 -14.76
C HIS A 185 8.46 25.73 -16.12
N GLU A 186 7.30 25.06 -16.17
CA GLU A 186 6.55 24.83 -17.41
C GLU A 186 5.82 26.09 -17.89
N THR A 187 5.26 26.90 -16.98
CA THR A 187 4.65 28.19 -17.31
C THR A 187 5.66 29.18 -17.91
N ARG A 188 6.93 29.14 -17.48
CA ARG A 188 7.99 29.96 -18.08
C ARG A 188 8.46 29.49 -19.47
N LYS A 189 8.20 28.23 -19.85
CA LYS A 189 8.51 27.71 -21.19
C LYS A 189 7.37 27.91 -22.20
N SER A 190 6.13 28.06 -21.74
CA SER A 190 4.99 28.38 -22.61
C SER A 190 4.92 29.87 -23.00
N ASP A 191 5.59 30.74 -22.22
CA ASP A 191 5.50 32.19 -22.37
C ASP A 191 6.66 32.81 -23.18
N SER A 192 7.55 31.99 -23.78
CA SER A 192 8.54 32.51 -24.73
C SER A 192 7.85 32.81 -26.07
N PRO A 193 7.76 34.08 -26.52
CA PRO A 193 7.29 34.36 -27.87
C PRO A 193 8.30 33.76 -28.84
N ASN A 194 7.82 32.98 -29.82
CA ASN A 194 8.60 32.67 -31.00
C ASN A 194 8.89 34.00 -31.71
N THR A 195 10.08 34.56 -31.47
CA THR A 195 10.57 35.70 -32.26
C THR A 195 11.00 35.15 -33.63
N PRO A 196 10.53 35.75 -34.73
CA PRO A 196 10.87 35.33 -36.09
C PRO A 196 12.34 35.56 -36.45
#